data_AF-A0A8J6IL72-F1
#
_entry.id   AF-A0A8J6IL72-F1
#
_cell.length_a   1.000
_cell.length_b   1.000
_cell.length_c   1.000
_cell.angle_alpha   90.00
_cell.angle_beta   90.00
_cell.angle_gamma   90.00
#
_symmetry.space_group_name_H-M   'P 1'
#
loop_
_entity.id
_entity.type
_entity.pdbx_description
1 polymer ?
#
loop_
_entity_poly.entity_id
_entity_poly.type
_entity_poly.pdbx_seq_one_letter_code
_entity_poly.pdbx_strand_id
1 'polypeptide(L)'
;MKLPGETRQIRLFLSLVLIIAGALLIWQGARLKSVPPSTQLQDGRGRLNINVATREQLLEVDIFYPQLVDSALSRRQKRGYFRKEDDLLQIYGVDNESLPVVLQYVFY
;
A
#
# COMPACT_ATOMS: atom_id res chain seq x y z
N MET A 1 13.88 -57.95 15.20
CA MET A 1 12.46 -58.01 14.79
C MET A 1 11.89 -56.61 14.87
N LYS A 2 11.64 -55.95 13.73
CA LYS A 2 11.13 -54.58 13.68
C LYS A 2 9.61 -54.65 13.59
N LEU A 3 8.91 -54.14 14.60
CA LEU A 3 7.46 -54.28 14.71
C LEU A 3 6.76 -53.54 13.56
N PRO A 4 5.76 -54.15 12.89
CA PRO A 4 5.09 -53.58 11.71
C PRO A 4 4.32 -52.28 11.98
N GLY A 5 4.20 -51.85 13.25
CA GLY A 5 3.55 -50.60 13.65
C GLY A 5 4.45 -49.35 13.60
N GLU A 6 5.78 -49.49 13.74
CA GLU A 6 6.70 -48.33 13.83
C GLU A 6 6.76 -47.55 12.51
N THR A 7 6.80 -48.25 11.37
CA THR A 7 6.88 -47.59 10.05
C THR A 7 5.60 -46.85 9.69
N ARG A 8 4.43 -47.32 10.19
CA ARG A 8 3.15 -46.64 10.00
C ARG A 8 3.08 -45.35 10.82
N GLN A 9 3.51 -45.39 12.09
CA GLN A 9 3.56 -44.17 12.90
C GLN A 9 4.55 -43.15 12.35
N ILE A 10 5.77 -43.56 11.99
CA ILE A 10 6.79 -42.65 11.43
C ILE A 10 6.29 -41.95 10.16
N ARG A 11 5.62 -42.69 9.26
CA ARG A 11 5.03 -42.10 8.04
C ARG A 11 3.93 -41.10 8.36
N LEU A 12 3.06 -41.40 9.32
CA LEU A 12 2.00 -40.49 9.75
C LEU A 12 2.58 -39.20 10.35
N PHE A 13 3.59 -39.30 11.22
CA PHE A 13 4.27 -38.13 11.78
C PHE A 13 4.98 -37.30 10.72
N LEU A 14 5.71 -37.94 9.80
CA LEU A 14 6.41 -37.23 8.72
C LEU A 14 5.44 -36.52 7.76
N SER A 15 4.29 -37.14 7.49
CA SER A 15 3.21 -36.54 6.67
C SER A 15 2.66 -35.28 7.35
N LEU A 16 2.42 -35.35 8.66
CA LEU A 16 1.90 -34.23 9.45
C LEU A 16 2.88 -33.05 9.46
N VAL A 17 4.17 -33.33 9.65
CA VAL A 17 5.23 -32.30 9.62
C VAL A 17 5.32 -31.62 8.26
N LEU A 18 5.23 -32.38 7.16
CA LEU A 18 5.26 -31.82 5.80
C LEU A 18 4.04 -30.95 5.48
N ILE A 19 2.85 -31.32 5.99
CA ILE A 19 1.64 -30.50 5.86
C ILE A 19 1.78 -29.19 6.64
N ILE A 20 2.28 -29.24 7.87
CA ILE A 20 2.51 -28.04 8.69
C ILE A 20 3.57 -27.13 8.06
N ALA A 21 4.67 -27.70 7.56
CA ALA A 21 5.72 -26.95 6.89
C ALA A 21 5.21 -26.31 5.57
N GLY A 22 4.44 -27.06 4.78
CA GLY A 22 3.79 -26.54 3.57
C GLY A 22 2.81 -25.40 3.88
N ALA A 23 1.98 -25.56 4.91
CA ALA A 23 1.08 -24.51 5.38
C ALA A 23 1.86 -23.27 5.86
N LEU A 24 2.98 -23.46 6.57
CA LEU A 24 3.86 -22.37 6.99
C LEU A 24 4.48 -21.62 5.81
N LEU A 25 4.92 -22.33 4.76
CA LEU A 25 5.49 -21.73 3.56
C LEU A 25 4.45 -20.93 2.76
N ILE A 26 3.20 -21.39 2.71
CA ILE A 26 2.09 -20.69 2.04
C ILE A 26 1.68 -19.43 2.82
N TRP A 27 1.74 -19.45 4.15
CA TRP A 27 1.25 -18.34 4.99
C TRP A 27 2.18 -17.11 5.01
N GLN A 28 3.46 -17.24 4.62
CA GLN A 28 4.40 -16.09 4.62
C GLN A 28 4.04 -15.02 3.56
N GLY A 29 3.30 -15.40 2.52
CA GLY A 29 2.94 -14.52 1.40
C GLY A 29 1.80 -13.51 1.70
N ALA A 30 1.15 -13.61 2.85
CA ALA A 30 -0.04 -12.81 3.19
C ALA A 30 0.27 -11.59 4.08
N ARG A 31 1.50 -11.07 4.05
CA ARG A 31 1.75 -9.68 4.48
C ARG A 31 1.18 -8.74 3.42
N LEU A 32 -0.16 -8.66 3.37
CA LEU A 32 -0.86 -7.57 2.69
C LEU A 32 -0.19 -6.28 3.16
N LYS A 33 0.47 -5.56 2.23
CA LYS A 33 0.83 -4.15 2.44
C LYS A 33 -0.39 -3.51 3.08
N SER A 34 -0.24 -3.05 4.32
CA SER A 34 -1.35 -2.57 5.15
C SER A 34 -2.16 -1.56 4.34
N VAL A 35 -3.34 -1.99 3.88
CA VAL A 35 -4.25 -1.10 3.17
C VAL A 35 -4.69 -0.07 4.21
N PRO A 36 -4.39 1.23 4.03
CA PRO A 36 -4.84 2.25 4.97
C PRO A 36 -6.37 2.14 5.09
N PRO A 37 -6.94 2.31 6.30
CA PRO A 37 -8.38 2.30 6.46
C PRO A 37 -9.00 3.26 5.43
N SER A 38 -10.02 2.79 4.69
CA SER A 38 -10.62 3.51 3.56
C SER A 38 -11.08 4.92 3.94
N THR A 39 -11.49 5.11 5.19
CA THR A 39 -11.82 6.40 5.82
C THR A 39 -10.70 7.44 5.81
N GLN A 40 -9.44 7.03 5.65
CA GLN A 40 -8.31 7.94 5.54
C GLN A 40 -7.79 8.08 4.11
N LEU A 41 -8.10 7.13 3.22
CA LEU A 41 -7.60 7.15 1.85
C LEU A 41 -8.49 7.97 0.91
N GLN A 42 -9.81 7.88 1.06
CA GLN A 42 -10.76 8.60 0.22
C GLN A 42 -11.77 9.38 1.07
N ASP A 43 -12.17 10.55 0.59
CA ASP A 43 -13.29 11.28 1.18
C ASP A 43 -14.64 10.85 0.56
N GLY A 44 -15.74 11.40 1.07
CA GLY A 44 -17.08 11.12 0.55
C GLY A 44 -17.34 11.60 -0.89
N ARG A 45 -16.35 12.20 -1.55
CA ARG A 45 -16.39 12.65 -2.95
C ARG A 45 -15.46 11.83 -3.85
N GLY A 46 -14.82 10.80 -3.33
CA GLY A 46 -13.88 9.95 -4.08
C GLY A 46 -12.52 10.60 -4.32
N ARG A 47 -12.18 11.69 -3.62
CA ARG A 47 -10.86 12.31 -3.71
C ARG A 47 -9.86 11.52 -2.90
N LEU A 48 -8.61 11.44 -3.34
CA LEU A 48 -7.54 10.75 -2.61
C LEU A 48 -6.88 11.65 -1.57
N ASN A 49 -6.56 11.08 -0.42
CA ASN A 49 -5.74 11.75 0.58
C ASN A 49 -4.26 11.73 0.18
N ILE A 50 -3.72 12.88 -0.22
CA ILE A 50 -2.33 13.02 -0.67
C ILE A 50 -1.29 12.75 0.43
N ASN A 51 -1.68 12.82 1.71
CA ASN A 51 -0.79 12.54 2.84
C ASN A 51 -0.56 11.04 3.06
N VAL A 52 -1.50 10.17 2.65
CA VAL A 52 -1.42 8.72 2.89
C VAL A 52 -1.40 7.87 1.62
N ALA A 53 -1.88 8.40 0.48
CA ALA A 53 -1.93 7.66 -0.77
C ALA A 53 -0.54 7.12 -1.19
N THR A 54 -0.51 5.91 -1.74
CA THR A 54 0.71 5.32 -2.30
C THR A 54 1.03 5.93 -3.66
N ARG A 55 2.24 5.64 -4.16
CA ARG A 55 2.64 6.09 -5.50
C ARG A 55 1.70 5.55 -6.57
N GLU A 56 1.34 4.27 -6.46
CA GLU A 56 0.46 3.59 -7.40
C GLU A 56 -0.94 4.22 -7.39
N GLN A 57 -1.49 4.48 -6.20
CA GLN A 57 -2.79 5.12 -6.03
C GLN A 57 -2.83 6.54 -6.59
N LEU A 58 -1.75 7.31 -6.42
CA LEU A 58 -1.66 8.65 -7.02
C LEU A 58 -1.55 8.59 -8.55
N LEU A 59 -0.91 7.56 -9.10
CA LEU A 59 -0.78 7.36 -10.55
C LEU A 59 -2.06 6.85 -11.22
N GLU A 60 -3.04 6.37 -10.45
CA GLU A 60 -4.38 6.05 -10.96
C GLU A 60 -5.20 7.30 -11.27
N VAL A 61 -4.76 8.49 -10.83
CA VAL A 61 -5.41 9.75 -11.16
C VAL A 61 -4.96 10.19 -12.55
N ASP A 62 -5.89 10.29 -13.50
CA ASP A 62 -5.61 10.57 -14.93
C ASP A 62 -4.72 11.80 -15.18
N ILE A 63 -4.84 12.84 -14.36
CA ILE A 63 -4.06 14.08 -14.50
C ILE A 63 -2.69 14.02 -13.81
N PHE A 64 -2.40 12.96 -13.04
CA PHE A 64 -1.16 12.81 -12.31
C PHE A 64 -0.15 11.98 -13.09
N TYR A 65 0.96 12.60 -13.42
CA TYR A 65 2.09 11.97 -14.12
C TYR A 65 3.23 11.66 -13.13
N PRO A 66 4.13 10.72 -13.46
CA PRO A 66 5.17 10.24 -12.54
C PRO A 66 5.98 11.32 -11.83
N GLN A 67 6.37 12.38 -12.54
CA GLN A 67 7.18 13.45 -11.98
C GLN A 67 6.44 14.28 -10.92
N LEU A 68 5.15 14.54 -11.13
CA LEU A 68 4.29 15.22 -10.14
C LEU A 68 4.14 14.36 -8.89
N VAL A 69 3.84 13.06 -9.08
CA VAL A 69 3.69 12.11 -7.98
C VAL A 69 4.98 11.99 -7.18
N ASP A 70 6.12 11.81 -7.84
CA ASP A 70 7.43 11.70 -7.19
C ASP A 70 7.78 13.00 -6.44
N SER A 71 7.42 14.16 -6.98
CA SER A 71 7.56 15.44 -6.31
C SER A 71 6.69 15.55 -5.05
N ALA A 72 5.41 15.14 -5.12
CA ALA A 72 4.49 15.14 -3.99
C ALA A 72 4.97 14.22 -2.85
N LEU A 73 5.43 13.01 -3.21
CA LEU A 73 5.99 12.04 -2.26
C LEU A 73 7.28 12.59 -1.62
N SER A 74 8.18 13.17 -2.42
CA SER A 74 9.41 13.79 -1.91
C SER A 74 9.09 14.97 -0.98
N ARG A 75 8.10 15.79 -1.34
CA ARG A 75 7.66 16.93 -0.54
C ARG A 75 7.13 16.50 0.82
N ARG A 76 6.24 15.50 0.89
CA ARG A 76 5.73 15.03 2.19
C ARG A 76 6.78 14.31 3.03
N GLN A 77 7.74 13.62 2.39
CA GLN A 77 8.86 12.98 3.10
C GLN A 77 9.82 14.01 3.71
N LYS A 78 10.15 15.09 2.97
CA LYS A 78 11.14 16.09 3.40
C LYS A 78 10.58 17.14 4.35
N ARG A 79 9.32 17.54 4.17
CA ARG A 79 8.71 18.70 4.86
C ARG A 79 7.48 18.34 5.68
N GLY A 80 7.10 17.06 5.74
CA GLY A 80 5.90 16.59 6.43
C GLY A 80 4.62 16.80 5.62
N TYR A 81 3.49 16.47 6.26
CA TYR A 81 2.17 16.48 5.64
C TYR A 81 1.75 17.84 5.07
N PHE A 82 0.98 17.80 3.99
CA PHE A 82 0.26 18.93 3.43
C PHE A 82 -0.84 19.35 4.41
N ARG A 83 -0.94 20.65 4.71
CA ARG A 83 -1.94 21.20 5.66
C ARG A 83 -2.75 22.36 5.10
N LYS A 84 -2.29 22.92 3.99
CA LYS A 84 -2.93 24.03 3.29
C LYS A 84 -2.62 23.97 1.80
N GLU A 85 -3.41 24.69 1.02
CA GLU A 85 -3.28 24.74 -0.44
C GLU A 85 -1.89 25.21 -0.90
N ASP A 86 -1.28 26.18 -0.21
CA ASP A 86 0.09 26.64 -0.47
C ASP A 86 1.15 25.52 -0.40
N ASP A 87 0.89 24.44 0.34
CA ASP A 87 1.82 23.32 0.40
C ASP A 87 1.83 22.54 -0.92
N LEU A 88 0.69 22.49 -1.62
CA LEU A 88 0.55 21.82 -2.92
C LEU A 88 1.26 22.58 -4.03
N LEU A 89 1.34 23.91 -3.96
CA LEU A 89 2.13 24.75 -4.88
C LEU A 89 3.65 24.47 -4.82
N GLN A 90 4.10 23.67 -3.84
CA GLN A 90 5.50 23.25 -3.74
C GLN A 90 5.77 21.93 -4.47
N ILE A 91 4.73 21.32 -5.05
CA ILE A 91 4.83 20.15 -5.92
C ILE A 91 5.21 20.63 -7.31
N TYR A 92 6.23 20.01 -7.90
CA TYR A 92 6.62 20.30 -9.27
C TYR A 92 5.45 20.03 -10.23
N GLY A 93 5.13 21.04 -11.05
CA GLY A 93 4.02 20.97 -12.00
C GLY A 93 2.65 21.33 -11.42
N VAL A 94 2.59 21.80 -10.17
CA VAL A 94 1.41 22.43 -9.59
C VAL A 94 1.68 23.92 -9.42
N ASP A 95 0.81 24.74 -10.00
CA ASP A 95 0.83 26.20 -9.96
C ASP A 95 -0.58 26.75 -9.64
N ASN A 96 -0.72 28.07 -9.58
CA ASN A 96 -2.01 28.69 -9.24
C ASN A 96 -3.13 28.37 -10.25
N GLU A 97 -2.79 28.05 -11.50
CA GLU A 97 -3.77 27.75 -12.54
C GLU A 97 -4.25 26.29 -12.46
N SER A 98 -3.34 25.36 -12.16
CA SER A 98 -3.62 23.93 -12.04
C SER A 98 -4.09 23.48 -10.66
N LEU A 99 -3.78 24.24 -9.60
CA LEU A 99 -4.16 23.92 -8.22
C LEU A 99 -5.67 23.66 -8.04
N PRO A 100 -6.60 24.48 -8.60
CA PRO A 100 -8.03 24.20 -8.49
C PRO A 100 -8.43 22.86 -9.10
N VAL A 101 -7.75 22.43 -10.17
CA VAL A 101 -7.99 21.13 -10.82
C VAL A 101 -7.47 20.01 -9.92
N VAL A 102 -6.25 20.14 -9.40
CA VAL A 102 -5.66 19.16 -8.46
C VAL A 102 -6.57 18.93 -7.25
N LEU A 103 -7.15 19.99 -6.67
CA LEU A 103 -8.05 19.92 -5.52
C LEU A 103 -9.39 19.20 -5.79
N GLN A 104 -9.75 18.98 -7.06
CA GLN A 104 -10.89 18.12 -7.43
C GLN A 104 -10.60 16.65 -7.24
N TYR A 105 -9.32 16.24 -7.24
CA TYR A 105 -8.90 14.84 -7.14
C TYR A 105 -8.28 14.50 -5.79
N VAL A 106 -7.76 15.47 -5.05
CA VAL A 106 -7.09 15.22 -3.76
C VAL A 106 -7.63 16.06 -2.61
N PHE A 107 -7.41 15.54 -1.40
CA PHE A 107 -7.50 16.25 -0.13
C PHE A 107 -6.29 15.91 0.74
N TYR A 108 -6.16 16.57 1.89
CA TYR A 108 -5.02 16.42 2.80
C TYR A 108 -5.47 16.34 4.25
#